data_AF-A0A7S1IZ83-F1
#
_entry.id   AF-A0A7S1IZ83-F1
#
_cell.length_a   1.000
_cell.length_b   1.000
_cell.length_c   1.000
_cell.angle_alpha   90.00
_cell.angle_beta   90.00
_cell.angle_gamma   90.00
#
_symmetry.space_group_name_H-M   'P 1'
#
loop_
_entity.id
_entity.type
_entity.pdbx_description
1 polymer ?
#
loop_
_entity_poly.entity_id
_entity_poly.type
_entity_poly.pdbx_seq_one_letter_code
_entity_poly.pdbx_strand_id
1 'polypeptide(L)'
;LLPNFLEANRLLEQIVKQLQAFLETKRTAFPRFYFISNDELLDILSVTKDPLRVQPYLRKCFEGVHRATFSPEQVITGLISAQQEVVPLSAAISPAEHHHHVETWLTALEAAMVATVKNVCVQAAAD
;
A
#
# COMPACT_ATOMS: atom_id res chain seq x y z
N LEU A 1 -28.89 -34.04 -1.30
CA LEU A 1 -27.65 -33.83 -0.51
C LEU A 1 -26.43 -33.75 -1.41
N LEU A 2 -26.00 -34.82 -2.08
CA LEU A 2 -24.84 -34.81 -3.01
C LEU A 2 -24.88 -33.70 -4.10
N PRO A 3 -25.99 -33.46 -4.83
CA PRO A 3 -26.04 -32.41 -5.84
C PRO A 3 -25.91 -30.99 -5.26
N ASN A 4 -26.38 -30.77 -4.04
CA ASN A 4 -26.23 -29.48 -3.36
C ASN A 4 -24.79 -29.22 -2.96
N PHE A 5 -24.06 -30.26 -2.51
CA PHE A 5 -22.63 -30.15 -2.21
C PHE A 5 -21.80 -29.90 -3.46
N LEU A 6 -22.14 -30.54 -4.58
CA LEU A 6 -21.47 -30.30 -5.87
C LEU A 6 -21.68 -28.86 -6.36
N GLU A 7 -22.90 -28.34 -6.29
CA GLU A 7 -23.16 -26.95 -6.69
C GLU A 7 -22.50 -25.94 -5.73
N ALA A 8 -22.50 -26.20 -4.42
CA ALA A 8 -21.78 -25.38 -3.45
C ALA A 8 -20.27 -25.33 -3.75
N ASN A 9 -19.66 -26.47 -4.07
CA ASN A 9 -18.24 -26.52 -4.46
C ASN A 9 -17.98 -25.73 -5.74
N ARG A 10 -18.86 -25.84 -6.76
CA ARG A 10 -18.74 -25.08 -8.01
C ARG A 10 -18.77 -23.56 -7.77
N LEU A 11 -19.68 -23.10 -6.91
CA LEU A 11 -19.78 -21.69 -6.52
C LEU A 11 -18.53 -21.22 -5.76
N LEU A 12 -18.01 -22.05 -4.85
CA LEU A 12 -16.78 -21.75 -4.12
C LEU A 12 -15.57 -21.61 -5.06
N GLU A 13 -15.40 -22.53 -6.01
CA GLU A 13 -14.34 -22.45 -7.02
C GLU A 13 -14.44 -21.17 -7.85
N GLN A 14 -15.65 -20.78 -8.23
CA GLN A 14 -15.88 -19.55 -8.98
C GLN A 14 -15.52 -18.30 -8.16
N ILE A 15 -15.90 -18.25 -6.89
CA ILE A 15 -15.56 -17.14 -5.99
C ILE A 15 -14.04 -17.03 -5.82
N VAL A 16 -13.35 -18.15 -5.60
CA VAL A 16 -11.88 -18.18 -5.46
C VAL A 16 -11.20 -17.66 -6.73
N LYS A 17 -11.67 -18.08 -7.92
CA LYS A 17 -11.11 -17.62 -9.19
C LYS A 17 -11.32 -16.11 -9.39
N GLN A 18 -12.50 -15.60 -9.07
CA GLN A 18 -12.79 -14.16 -9.18
C GLN A 18 -11.95 -13.35 -8.20
N LEU A 19 -11.77 -13.83 -6.98
CA LEU A 19 -10.92 -13.19 -5.97
C LEU A 19 -9.48 -13.11 -6.44
N GLN A 20 -8.94 -14.20 -6.99
CA GLN A 20 -7.57 -14.22 -7.54
C GLN A 20 -7.40 -13.21 -8.69
N ALA A 21 -8.35 -13.15 -9.63
CA ALA A 21 -8.31 -12.17 -10.72
C ALA A 21 -8.39 -10.72 -10.21
N PHE A 22 -9.18 -10.47 -9.16
CA PHE A 22 -9.26 -9.17 -8.52
C PHE A 22 -7.94 -8.76 -7.85
N LEU A 23 -7.31 -9.67 -7.10
CA LEU A 23 -6.00 -9.42 -6.48
C LEU A 23 -4.92 -9.15 -7.53
N GLU A 24 -4.93 -9.89 -8.64
CA GLU A 24 -3.98 -9.69 -9.73
C GLU A 24 -4.13 -8.32 -10.41
N THR A 25 -5.38 -7.85 -10.55
CA THR A 25 -5.66 -6.50 -11.04
C THR A 25 -5.04 -5.45 -10.11
N LYS A 26 -5.14 -5.63 -8.79
CA LYS A 26 -4.52 -4.74 -7.79
C LYS A 26 -3.00 -4.78 -7.82
N ARG A 27 -2.40 -5.97 -8.00
CA ARG A 27 -0.94 -6.13 -8.17
C ARG A 27 -0.41 -5.48 -9.43
N THR A 28 -1.18 -5.51 -10.51
CA THR A 28 -0.81 -4.86 -11.77
C THR A 28 -0.84 -3.33 -11.62
N ALA A 29 -1.77 -2.80 -10.82
CA ALA A 29 -1.84 -1.37 -10.53
C ALA A 29 -0.71 -0.87 -9.61
N PHE A 30 -0.26 -1.69 -8.65
CA PHE A 30 0.88 -1.38 -7.78
C PHE A 30 1.80 -2.61 -7.64
N PRO A 31 2.88 -2.70 -8.44
CA PRO A 31 3.73 -3.89 -8.51
C PRO A 31 4.38 -4.32 -7.18
N ARG A 32 4.56 -3.41 -6.21
CA ARG A 32 5.11 -3.79 -4.90
C ARG A 32 4.19 -4.73 -4.12
N PHE A 33 2.90 -4.86 -4.48
CA PHE A 33 2.03 -5.89 -3.90
C PHE A 33 2.40 -7.34 -4.28
N TYR A 34 3.33 -7.56 -5.22
CA TYR A 34 3.91 -8.89 -5.42
C TYR A 34 4.76 -9.36 -4.23
N PHE A 35 5.24 -8.45 -3.37
CA PHE A 35 5.97 -8.78 -2.14
C PHE A 35 5.05 -9.12 -0.95
N ILE A 36 3.73 -9.01 -1.15
CA ILE A 36 2.71 -9.23 -0.14
C ILE A 36 1.93 -10.51 -0.47
N SER A 37 1.69 -11.35 0.53
CA SER A 37 0.87 -12.56 0.36
C SER A 37 -0.59 -12.21 0.08
N ASN A 38 -1.37 -13.16 -0.48
CA ASN A 38 -2.78 -12.90 -0.80
C ASN A 38 -3.60 -12.51 0.43
N ASP A 39 -3.39 -13.18 1.57
CA ASP A 39 -4.11 -12.90 2.81
C ASP A 39 -3.80 -11.51 3.35
N GLU A 40 -2.52 -11.10 3.29
CA GLU A 40 -2.09 -9.77 3.69
C GLU A 40 -2.63 -8.68 2.75
N LEU A 41 -2.63 -8.94 1.44
CA LEU A 41 -3.21 -8.02 0.46
C LEU A 41 -4.73 -7.86 0.68
N LEU A 42 -5.43 -8.94 1.03
CA LEU A 42 -6.83 -8.89 1.40
C LEU A 42 -7.05 -8.08 2.69
N ASP A 43 -6.20 -8.23 3.71
CA ASP A 43 -6.32 -7.39 4.93
C ASP A 43 -6.13 -5.90 4.59
N ILE A 44 -5.11 -5.57 3.78
CA ILE A 44 -4.90 -4.19 3.28
C ILE A 44 -6.14 -3.66 2.53
N LEU A 45 -6.71 -4.46 1.62
CA LEU A 45 -7.86 -4.07 0.81
C LEU A 45 -9.18 -4.08 1.59
N SER A 46 -9.26 -4.81 2.71
CA SER A 46 -10.47 -4.86 3.54
C SER A 46 -10.68 -3.59 4.37
N VAL A 47 -9.64 -2.77 4.53
CA VAL A 47 -9.64 -1.60 5.42
C VAL A 47 -9.21 -0.32 4.70
N THR A 48 -9.75 -0.12 3.51
CA THR A 48 -9.42 1.06 2.67
C THR A 48 -9.61 2.40 3.37
N LYS A 49 -10.47 2.48 4.39
CA LYS A 49 -10.77 3.73 5.09
C LYS A 49 -9.76 4.15 6.16
N ASP A 50 -8.96 3.23 6.71
CA ASP A 50 -7.99 3.55 7.75
C ASP A 50 -6.55 3.33 7.22
N PRO A 51 -5.88 4.39 6.77
CA PRO A 51 -4.53 4.29 6.21
C PRO A 51 -3.48 3.94 7.27
N LEU A 52 -3.78 3.99 8.57
CA LEU A 52 -2.84 3.54 9.60
C LEU A 52 -2.66 2.02 9.60
N ARG A 53 -3.66 1.26 9.15
CA ARG A 53 -3.59 -0.21 9.15
C ARG A 53 -2.62 -0.76 8.12
N VAL A 54 -2.17 0.04 7.16
CA VAL A 54 -1.20 -0.39 6.15
C VAL A 54 0.25 -0.38 6.65
N GLN A 55 0.51 0.28 7.79
CA GLN A 55 1.86 0.44 8.37
C GLN A 55 2.66 -0.87 8.49
N PRO A 56 2.08 -2.00 8.95
CA PRO A 56 2.84 -3.26 9.10
C PRO A 56 3.33 -3.86 7.77
N TYR A 57 2.71 -3.47 6.66
CA TYR A 57 3.00 -3.96 5.31
C TYR A 57 3.95 -3.04 4.56
N LEU A 58 4.07 -1.76 4.96
CA LEU A 58 4.99 -0.80 4.33
C LEU A 58 6.43 -1.33 4.31
N ARG A 59 6.90 -1.95 5.40
CA ARG A 59 8.23 -2.57 5.48
C ARG A 59 8.50 -3.68 4.45
N LYS A 60 7.44 -4.32 3.94
CA LYS A 60 7.53 -5.36 2.91
C LYS A 60 7.45 -4.76 1.51
N CYS A 61 6.65 -3.71 1.33
CA CYS A 61 6.52 -3.01 0.05
C CYS A 61 7.72 -2.11 -0.26
N PHE A 62 8.32 -1.50 0.77
CA PHE A 62 9.38 -0.50 0.66
C PHE A 62 10.58 -0.90 1.51
N GLU A 63 11.71 -1.08 0.86
CA GLU A 63 12.99 -1.23 1.54
C GLU A 63 13.41 0.12 2.15
N GLY A 64 13.87 0.11 3.40
CA GLY A 64 14.27 1.32 4.12
C GLY A 64 13.13 2.12 4.78
N VAL A 65 11.87 1.83 4.47
CA VAL A 65 10.71 2.45 5.15
C VAL A 65 10.12 1.46 6.15
N HIS A 66 10.18 1.81 7.44
CA HIS A 66 9.56 1.01 8.49
C HIS A 66 8.14 1.48 8.78
N ARG A 67 7.93 2.80 8.83
CA ARG A 67 6.66 3.44 9.17
C ARG A 67 6.47 4.74 8.39
N ALA A 68 5.24 5.21 8.34
CA ALA A 68 4.90 6.54 7.83
C ALA A 68 4.38 7.43 8.96
N THR A 69 4.68 8.73 8.87
CA THR A 69 4.18 9.77 9.76
C THR A 69 2.86 10.30 9.21
N PHE A 70 1.83 10.29 10.05
CA PHE A 70 0.49 10.77 9.71
C PHE A 70 0.15 12.01 10.53
N SER A 71 -0.48 12.99 9.89
CA SER A 71 -1.10 14.13 10.57
C SER A 71 -2.43 13.72 11.23
N PRO A 72 -3.01 14.57 12.11
CA PRO A 72 -4.34 14.33 12.68
C PRO A 72 -5.44 14.11 11.61
N GLU A 73 -5.26 14.72 10.44
CA GLU A 73 -6.15 14.62 9.27
C GLU A 73 -5.86 13.37 8.40
N GLN A 74 -5.07 12.41 8.89
CA GLN A 74 -4.69 11.18 8.18
C GLN A 74 -3.86 11.43 6.90
N VAL A 75 -3.17 12.57 6.82
CA VAL A 75 -2.27 12.91 5.71
C VAL A 75 -0.86 12.40 6.00
N ILE A 76 -0.21 11.79 5.02
CA ILE A 76 1.16 11.28 5.14
C ILE A 76 2.14 12.45 4.93
N THR A 77 2.93 12.75 5.94
CA THR A 77 3.85 13.92 5.95
C THR A 77 5.32 13.52 5.98
N GLY A 78 5.63 12.28 6.30
CA GLY A 78 7.01 11.82 6.44
C GLY A 78 7.12 10.31 6.49
N LEU A 79 8.34 9.83 6.41
CA LEU A 79 8.69 8.42 6.47
C LEU A 79 9.70 8.18 7.57
N ILE A 80 9.61 7.01 8.19
CA ILE A 80 10.42 6.60 9.33
C ILE A 80 11.13 5.31 8.95
N SER A 81 12.46 5.29 9.04
CA SER A 81 13.29 4.11 8.78
C SER A 81 13.32 3.15 9.96
N ALA A 82 13.92 1.97 9.77
CA ALA A 82 14.09 0.99 10.85
C ALA A 82 15.04 1.51 11.96
N GLN A 83 15.92 2.45 11.62
CA GLN A 83 16.87 3.10 12.52
C GLN A 83 16.28 4.36 13.20
N GLN A 84 14.97 4.58 13.08
CA GLN A 84 14.27 5.78 13.57
C GLN A 84 14.71 7.09 12.89
N GLU A 85 15.33 7.02 11.71
CA GLU A 85 15.53 8.19 10.87
C GLU A 85 14.18 8.69 10.38
N VAL A 86 13.93 10.00 10.46
CA VAL A 86 12.69 10.62 9.99
C VAL A 86 13.01 11.50 8.79
N VAL A 87 12.46 11.13 7.64
CA VAL A 87 12.58 11.90 6.40
C VAL A 87 11.24 12.58 6.11
N PRO A 88 11.14 13.91 6.24
CA PRO A 88 9.92 14.63 5.87
C PRO A 88 9.74 14.59 4.35
N LEU A 89 8.51 14.32 3.89
CA LEU A 89 8.21 14.30 2.47
C LEU A 89 8.16 15.73 1.93
N SER A 90 8.70 15.96 0.73
CA SER A 90 8.60 17.26 0.07
C SER A 90 7.17 17.63 -0.33
N ALA A 91 6.31 16.64 -0.50
CA ALA A 91 4.89 16.79 -0.77
C ALA A 91 4.09 15.81 0.10
N ALA A 92 3.14 16.33 0.87
CA ALA A 92 2.26 15.52 1.70
C ALA A 92 1.26 14.75 0.84
N ILE A 93 0.93 13.52 1.22
CA ILE A 93 0.01 12.64 0.47
C ILE A 93 -1.25 12.42 1.29
N SER A 94 -2.41 12.77 0.73
CA SER A 94 -3.71 12.56 1.36
C SER A 94 -4.41 11.34 0.76
N PRO A 95 -4.62 10.24 1.52
CA PRO A 95 -5.36 9.08 1.03
C PRO A 95 -6.79 9.41 0.54
N ALA A 96 -7.40 10.47 1.07
CA ALA A 96 -8.72 10.93 0.66
C ALA A 96 -8.76 11.48 -0.79
N GLU A 97 -7.71 12.18 -1.22
CA GLU A 97 -7.57 12.68 -2.61
C GLU A 97 -7.47 11.56 -3.64
N HIS A 98 -7.13 10.37 -3.18
CA HIS A 98 -6.97 9.17 -3.99
C HIS A 98 -8.15 8.19 -3.87
N HIS A 99 -9.32 8.70 -3.43
CA HIS A 99 -10.54 7.92 -3.21
C HIS A 99 -10.36 6.73 -2.26
N HIS A 100 -9.37 6.79 -1.35
CA HIS A 100 -9.03 5.70 -0.44
C HIS A 100 -8.60 4.38 -1.13
N HIS A 101 -8.30 4.42 -2.44
CA HIS A 101 -7.72 3.29 -3.13
C HIS A 101 -6.26 3.14 -2.73
N VAL A 102 -5.94 2.01 -2.12
CA VAL A 102 -4.62 1.78 -1.53
C VAL A 102 -3.51 1.80 -2.57
N GLU A 103 -3.77 1.26 -3.75
CA GLU A 103 -2.82 1.22 -4.85
C GLU A 103 -2.45 2.62 -5.36
N THR A 104 -3.39 3.56 -5.38
CA THR A 104 -3.16 4.88 -5.99
C THR A 104 -2.37 5.79 -5.05
N TRP A 105 -2.73 5.87 -3.77
CA TRP A 105 -1.99 6.70 -2.83
C TRP A 105 -0.62 6.10 -2.47
N LEU A 106 -0.46 4.76 -2.48
CA LEU A 106 0.87 4.14 -2.33
C LEU A 106 1.78 4.43 -3.53
N THR A 107 1.23 4.46 -4.74
CA THR A 107 1.98 4.88 -5.93
C THR A 107 2.38 6.35 -5.84
N ALA A 108 1.49 7.22 -5.35
CA ALA A 108 1.80 8.62 -5.11
C ALA A 108 2.88 8.81 -4.02
N LEU A 109 2.82 8.01 -2.95
CA LEU A 109 3.84 7.97 -1.91
C LEU A 109 5.21 7.58 -2.48
N GLU A 110 5.28 6.56 -3.35
CA GLU A 110 6.51 6.17 -4.01
C GLU A 110 7.10 7.30 -4.88
N ALA A 111 6.25 8.00 -5.64
CA ALA A 111 6.70 9.16 -6.42
C ALA A 111 7.23 10.29 -5.52
N ALA A 112 6.52 10.57 -4.41
CA ALA A 112 6.94 11.57 -3.42
C ALA A 112 8.25 11.20 -2.73
N MET A 113 8.49 9.91 -2.45
CA MET A 113 9.76 9.40 -1.91
C MET A 113 10.93 9.72 -2.82
N VAL A 114 10.82 9.36 -4.10
CA VAL A 114 11.89 9.59 -5.10
C VAL A 114 12.14 11.09 -5.25
N ALA A 115 11.09 11.90 -5.31
CA ALA A 115 11.21 13.36 -5.39
C ALA A 115 11.91 13.94 -4.15
N THR A 116 11.55 13.47 -2.96
CA THR A 116 12.13 13.93 -1.69
C THR A 116 13.62 13.63 -1.64
N VAL A 117 14.04 12.39 -1.92
CA VAL A 117 15.46 12.00 -1.93
C VAL A 117 16.23 12.81 -2.98
N LYS A 118 15.67 12.99 -4.18
CA LYS A 118 16.28 13.82 -5.22
C LYS A 118 16.51 15.26 -4.74
N ASN A 119 15.51 15.87 -4.09
CA ASN A 119 15.63 17.23 -3.56
C ASN A 119 16.71 17.34 -2.49
N VAL A 120 16.76 16.37 -1.57
CA VAL A 120 17.80 16.31 -0.52
C VAL A 120 19.19 16.19 -1.13
N CYS A 121 19.39 15.33 -2.14
CA CYS A 121 20.68 15.20 -2.82
C CYS A 121 21.10 16.49 -3.54
N VAL A 122 20.15 17.20 -4.17
CA VAL A 122 20.44 18.47 -4.85
C VAL A 122 20.83 19.55 -3.85
N GLN A 123 20.14 19.64 -2.72
CA GLN A 123 20.48 20.59 -1.65
C GLN A 123 21.86 20.29 -1.07
N ALA A 124 22.14 19.04 -0.74
CA ALA A 124 23.43 18.63 -0.19
C ALA A 124 24.62 18.82 -1.16
N ALA A 125 24.38 18.86 -2.47
CA ALA A 125 25.42 19.15 -3.46
C ALA A 125 25.65 20.64 -3.71
N ALA A 126 24.72 21.49 -3.27
CA ALA A 126 24.83 22.95 -3.35
C ALA A 126 25.53 23.56 -2.13
N ASP A 127 25.58 22.81 -1.02
CA ASP A 127 26.33 23.12 0.20
C ASP A 127 27.81 22.68 0.09
#